data_AF-A0A7Z9HDN6-F1
#
_entry.id   AF-A0A7Z9HDN6-F1
#
_cell.length_a   1.000
_cell.length_b   1.000
_cell.length_c   1.000
_cell.angle_alpha   90.00
_cell.angle_beta   90.00
_cell.angle_gamma   90.00
#
_symmetry.space_group_name_H-M   'P 1'
#
loop_
_entity.id
_entity.type
_entity.pdbx_description
1 polymer ?
#
loop_
_entity_poly.entity_id
_entity_poly.type
_entity_poly.pdbx_seq_one_letter_code
_entity_poly.pdbx_strand_id
1 'polypeptide(L)'
;QYMIVDEAQNLTPHEMKTILTRVGEGTKIVLTGDPNQIDNSEVNLSSNGLSTLVERFKESPLAGHVRFTSVERSPLAELAATVL
;
A
#
# COMPACT_ATOMS: atom_id res chain seq x y z
N GLN A 1 -17.61 8.42 -1.06
CA GLN A 1 -17.31 7.17 -0.32
C GLN A 1 -15.80 6.94 -0.33
N TYR A 2 -15.26 6.29 0.70
CA TYR A 2 -13.85 5.91 0.76
C TYR A 2 -13.71 4.39 0.88
N MET A 3 -12.72 3.83 0.20
CA MET A 3 -12.24 2.48 0.39
C MET A 3 -10.78 2.54 0.82
N ILE A 4 -10.43 1.89 1.91
CA ILE A 4 -9.05 1.84 2.41
C ILE A 4 -8.58 0.40 2.31
N VAL A 5 -7.41 0.19 1.73
CA VAL A 5 -6.73 -1.11 1.71
C VAL A 5 -5.39 -0.90 2.38
N ASP A 6 -5.21 -1.57 3.51
CA ASP A 6 -3.96 -1.56 4.27
C ASP A 6 -3.09 -2.75 3.90
N GLU A 7 -1.79 -2.64 4.17
CA GLU A 7 -0.78 -3.65 3.81
C GLU A 7 -0.81 -4.05 2.32
N ALA A 8 -1.05 -3.06 1.45
CA ALA A 8 -1.28 -3.27 0.03
C ALA A 8 -0.05 -3.85 -0.72
N GLN A 9 1.14 -3.80 -0.13
CA GLN A 9 2.34 -4.47 -0.63
C GLN A 9 2.22 -6.00 -0.58
N ASN A 10 1.32 -6.56 0.22
CA ASN A 10 1.10 -8.01 0.28
C ASN A 10 0.21 -8.53 -0.85
N LEU A 11 -0.35 -7.65 -1.68
CA LEU A 11 -1.18 -8.03 -2.82
C LEU A 11 -0.33 -8.29 -4.07
N THR A 12 -0.75 -9.25 -4.87
CA THR A 12 -0.24 -9.38 -6.25
C THR A 12 -0.78 -8.25 -7.15
N PRO A 13 -0.12 -7.94 -8.28
CA PRO A 13 -0.65 -6.98 -9.25
C PRO A 13 -2.03 -7.36 -9.80
N HIS A 14 -2.34 -8.65 -9.86
CA HIS A 14 -3.63 -9.14 -10.32
C HIS A 14 -4.75 -8.86 -9.29
N GLU A 15 -4.49 -9.10 -8.00
CA GLU A 15 -5.43 -8.78 -6.93
C GLU A 15 -5.65 -7.26 -6.81
N MET A 16 -4.58 -6.48 -6.88
CA MET A 16 -4.66 -5.02 -6.91
C MET A 16 -5.56 -4.53 -8.06
N LYS A 17 -5.35 -5.07 -9.27
CA LYS A 17 -6.21 -4.76 -10.44
C LYS A 17 -7.67 -5.12 -10.16
N THR A 18 -7.91 -6.29 -9.57
CA THR A 18 -9.27 -6.78 -9.27
C THR A 18 -10.01 -5.86 -8.30
N ILE A 19 -9.30 -5.29 -7.32
CA ILE A 19 -9.86 -4.31 -6.40
C ILE A 19 -10.18 -3.01 -7.13
N LEU A 20 -9.21 -2.44 -7.86
CA LEU A 20 -9.34 -1.14 -8.51
C LEU A 20 -10.46 -1.10 -9.55
N THR A 21 -10.70 -2.18 -10.30
CA THR A 21 -11.74 -2.23 -11.32
C THR A 21 -13.16 -2.38 -10.76
N ARG A 22 -13.31 -2.62 -9.45
CA ARG A 22 -14.61 -2.74 -8.78
C ARG A 22 -15.04 -1.47 -8.04
N VAL A 23 -14.18 -0.45 -7.98
CA VAL A 23 -14.49 0.82 -7.31
C VAL A 23 -15.57 1.56 -8.10
N GLY A 24 -16.69 1.87 -7.43
CA GLY A 24 -17.80 2.60 -8.03
C GLY A 24 -17.52 4.10 -8.22
N GLU A 25 -18.32 4.75 -9.06
CA GLU A 25 -18.20 6.17 -9.36
C GLU A 25 -18.23 7.04 -8.09
N GLY A 26 -17.39 8.09 -8.05
CA GLY A 26 -17.30 9.02 -6.90
C GLY A 26 -16.65 8.42 -5.64
N THR A 27 -16.15 7.18 -5.70
CA THR A 27 -15.39 6.57 -4.60
C THR A 27 -13.91 6.90 -4.70
N LYS A 28 -13.31 7.28 -3.58
CA LYS A 28 -11.86 7.44 -3.46
C LYS A 28 -11.27 6.19 -2.82
N ILE A 29 -10.25 5.60 -3.44
CA ILE A 29 -9.48 4.52 -2.84
C ILE A 29 -8.19 5.08 -2.22
N VAL A 30 -7.85 4.60 -1.03
CA VAL A 30 -6.59 4.90 -0.34
C VAL A 30 -5.89 3.57 -0.10
N LEU A 31 -4.67 3.46 -0.60
CA LEU A 31 -3.84 2.28 -0.44
C LEU A 31 -2.68 2.66 0.48
N THR A 32 -2.50 1.90 1.55
CA THR A 32 -1.40 2.08 2.51
C THR A 32 -0.54 0.83 2.54
N GLY A 33 0.73 1.01 2.92
CA GLY A 33 1.69 -0.09 3.00
C GLY A 33 3.14 0.36 2.98
N ASP A 34 4.03 -0.55 3.37
CA ASP A 34 5.48 -0.37 3.28
C ASP A 34 6.06 -1.44 2.34
N PRO A 35 6.53 -1.06 1.13
CA PRO A 35 7.14 -2.00 0.19
C PRO A 35 8.33 -2.80 0.75
N ASN A 36 8.95 -2.35 1.85
CA ASN A 36 10.07 -3.06 2.48
C ASN A 36 9.63 -4.11 3.51
N GLN A 37 8.35 -4.16 3.87
CA GLN A 37 7.77 -5.10 4.84
C GLN A 37 6.75 -5.99 4.13
N ILE A 38 7.26 -6.94 3.34
CA ILE A 38 6.44 -7.88 2.57
C ILE A 38 6.39 -9.20 3.32
N ASP A 39 5.18 -9.62 3.68
CA ASP A 39 4.89 -10.91 4.32
C ASP A 39 4.51 -11.98 3.30
N ASN A 40 3.93 -11.58 2.16
CA ASN A 40 3.51 -12.52 1.12
C ASN A 40 4.69 -13.02 0.29
N SER A 41 4.98 -14.33 0.37
CA SER A 41 6.06 -15.00 -0.35
C SER A 41 5.92 -15.02 -1.88
N GLU A 42 4.73 -14.76 -2.42
CA GLU A 42 4.47 -14.75 -3.88
C GLU A 42 4.86 -13.44 -4.56
N VAL A 43 5.15 -12.40 -3.78
CA VAL A 43 5.52 -11.07 -4.29
C VAL A 43 6.85 -10.61 -3.71
N ASN A 44 7.46 -9.61 -4.34
CA ASN A 44 8.67 -8.97 -3.85
C ASN A 44 8.62 -7.45 -4.04
N LEU A 45 9.68 -6.76 -3.65
CA LEU A 45 9.77 -5.30 -3.66
C LEU A 45 9.41 -4.68 -5.02
N SER A 46 9.80 -5.31 -6.13
CA SER A 46 9.57 -4.79 -7.48
C SER A 46 8.35 -5.38 -8.18
N SER A 47 7.77 -6.47 -7.67
CA SER A 47 6.65 -7.19 -8.32
C SER A 47 5.34 -7.16 -7.53
N ASN A 48 5.29 -6.57 -6.34
CA ASN A 48 4.04 -6.46 -5.58
C ASN A 48 3.07 -5.44 -6.19
N GLY A 49 1.80 -5.53 -5.78
CA GLY A 49 0.70 -4.73 -6.27
C GLY A 49 0.88 -3.23 -5.99
N LEU A 50 1.36 -2.86 -4.80
CA LEU A 50 1.57 -1.46 -4.42
C LEU A 50 2.68 -0.81 -5.25
N SER A 51 3.88 -1.40 -5.29
CA SER A 51 5.01 -0.90 -6.10
C SER A 51 4.66 -0.82 -7.58
N THR A 52 4.00 -1.86 -8.12
CA THR A 52 3.56 -1.89 -9.51
C THR A 52 2.58 -0.78 -9.82
N LEU A 53 1.64 -0.50 -8.89
CA LEU A 53 0.65 0.54 -9.07
C LEU A 53 1.29 1.93 -9.03
N VAL A 54 2.14 2.20 -8.03
CA VAL A 54 2.86 3.48 -7.90
C VAL A 54 3.60 3.79 -9.20
N GLU A 55 4.37 2.84 -9.73
CA GLU A 55 5.14 3.03 -10.95
C GLU A 55 4.24 3.27 -12.18
N ARG A 56 3.16 2.49 -12.33
CA ARG A 56 2.25 2.63 -13.48
C ARG A 56 1.40 3.90 -13.43
N PHE A 57 1.11 4.42 -12.23
CA PHE A 57 0.18 5.53 -12.01
C PHE A 57 0.91 6.83 -11.65
N LYS A 58 2.25 6.87 -11.66
CA LYS A 58 3.02 8.06 -11.27
C LYS A 58 2.71 9.33 -12.07
N GLU A 59 2.36 9.18 -13.35
CA GLU A 59 1.97 10.29 -14.23
C GLU A 59 0.44 10.43 -14.39
N SER A 60 -0.35 9.63 -13.66
CA SER A 60 -1.81 9.66 -13.82
C SER A 60 -2.41 10.83 -13.06
N PRO A 61 -3.25 11.68 -13.69
CA PRO A 61 -3.95 12.76 -12.99
C PRO A 61 -5.02 12.24 -12.01
N LEU A 62 -5.32 10.94 -12.06
CA LEU A 62 -6.29 10.29 -11.17
C LEU A 62 -5.65 9.76 -9.87
N ALA A 63 -4.32 9.79 -9.77
CA ALA A 63 -3.59 9.24 -8.63
C ALA A 63 -2.69 10.31 -7.99
N GLY A 64 -2.53 10.19 -6.68
CA GLY A 64 -1.52 10.92 -5.91
C GLY A 64 -0.75 9.95 -5.04
N HIS A 65 0.57 10.12 -4.99
CA HIS A 65 1.45 9.28 -4.18
C HIS A 65 2.05 10.11 -3.06
N VAL A 66 1.92 9.63 -1.83
CA VAL A 66 2.50 10.27 -0.65
C VAL A 66 3.46 9.28 -0.02
N ARG A 67 4.73 9.66 0.11
CA ARG A 67 5.75 8.87 0.79
C ARG A 67 6.06 9.51 2.13
N PHE A 68 5.82 8.77 3.20
CA PHE A 68 6.33 9.16 4.52
C PHE A 68 7.80 8.77 4.64
N THR A 69 8.60 9.67 5.22
CA THR A 69 10.05 9.53 5.36
C THR A 69 10.50 9.37 6.81
N SER A 70 9.62 9.62 7.78
CA SER A 70 9.84 9.39 9.20
C SER A 70 8.84 8.37 9.73
N VAL A 71 9.25 7.66 10.79
CA VAL A 71 8.41 6.72 11.52
C VAL A 71 8.13 7.33 12.87
N GLU A 72 6.84 7.54 13.18
CA GLU A 72 6.40 7.99 14.50
C GLU A 72 5.89 6.79 15.28
N ARG A 73 6.50 6.53 16.44
CA ARG A 73 6.10 5.43 17.33
C ARG A 73 5.55 6.00 18.63
N SER A 74 4.44 5.44 19.08
CA SER A 74 3.96 5.70 20.43
C SER A 74 4.89 5.03 21.45
N PRO A 75 4.87 5.45 22.74
CA PRO A 75 5.65 4.77 23.78
C PRO A 75 5.38 3.25 23.86
N LEU A 76 4.16 2.81 23.56
CA LEU A 76 3.80 1.39 23.49
C LEU A 76 4.51 0.69 22.32
N ALA A 77 4.48 1.29 21.13
CA ALA A 77 5.12 0.72 19.94
C ALA A 77 6.66 0.67 20.08
N GLU A 78 7.25 1.70 20.70
CA GLU A 78 8.68 1.74 21.00
C GLU A 78 9.08 0.62 21.97
N LEU A 79 8.29 0.41 23.04
CA LEU A 79 8.49 -0.69 23.97
C LEU A 79 8.40 -2.04 23.25
N ALA A 80 7.36 -2.26 22.45
CA ALA A 80 7.15 -3.51 21.73
C ALA A 80 8.32 -3.83 20.79
N ALA A 81 8.82 -2.85 20.04
CA ALA A 81 9.96 -3.03 19.14
C ALA A 81 11.29 -3.32 19.86
N THR A 82 11.39 -3.01 21.15
CA THR A 82 12.59 -3.26 21.96
C THR A 82 12.56 -4.63 22.62
N VAL A 83 11.37 -5.12 23.00
CA VAL A 83 11.21 -6.33 23.84
C VAL A 83 10.83 -7.60 23.07
N LEU A 84 10.35 -7.47 21.83
CA LEU A 84 9.99 -8.57 20.92
C LEU A 84 11.02 -8.66 19.80
#